data_AF-A0A382GL31-F1
#
_entry.id   AF-A0A382GL31-F1
#
_cell.length_a   1.000
_cell.length_b   1.000
_cell.length_c   1.000
_cell.angle_alpha   90.00
_cell.angle_beta   90.00
_cell.angle_gamma   90.00
#
_symmetry.space_group_name_H-M   'P 1'
#
loop_
_entity.id
_entity.type
_entity.pdbx_description
1 polymer ?
#
loop_
_entity_poly.entity_id
_entity_poly.type
_entity_poly.pdbx_seq_one_letter_code
_entity_poly.pdbx_strand_id
1 'polypeptide(L)' 'NVKKGINTSKKNGATTIALLGNKGGSIKKFVDIPLIVNSTSTPHIQEVHRIIYHVICEIVEKKLVE' A
#
# COMPACT_ATOMS: atom_id res chain seq x y z
N ASN A 1 10.81 6.07 -9.11
CA ASN A 1 9.58 5.77 -9.87
C ASN A 1 8.32 5.79 -9.01
N VAL A 2 8.28 5.12 -7.85
CA VAL A 2 7.10 5.10 -6.95
C VAL A 2 6.54 6.50 -6.62
N LYS A 3 7.37 7.44 -6.14
CA LYS A 3 6.93 8.82 -5.86
C LYS A 3 6.36 9.55 -7.09
N LYS A 4 6.94 9.31 -8.28
CA LYS A 4 6.42 9.89 -9.53
C LYS A 4 5.03 9.32 -9.84
N GLY A 5 4.84 8.01 -9.67
CA GLY A 5 3.54 7.35 -9.81
C GLY A 5 2.48 7.93 -8.87
N ILE A 6 2.82 8.11 -7.59
CA ILE A 6 1.94 8.73 -6.59
C ILE A 6 1.57 10.17 -6.98
N ASN A 7 2.54 10.95 -7.46
CA ASN A 7 2.25 12.32 -7.90
C ASN A 7 1.31 12.34 -9.11
N THR A 8 1.49 11.43 -10.08
CA THR A 8 0.60 11.31 -11.23
C THR A 8 -0.80 10.84 -10.82
N SER A 9 -0.91 9.84 -9.94
CA SER A 9 -2.20 9.36 -9.47
C SER A 9 -2.98 10.46 -8.74
N LYS A 10 -2.29 11.28 -7.93
CA LYS A 10 -2.89 12.45 -7.27
C LYS A 10 -3.38 13.50 -8.25
N LYS A 11 -2.62 13.79 -9.31
CA LYS A 11 -3.07 14.69 -10.39
C LYS A 11 -4.33 14.19 -11.08
N ASN A 12 -4.53 12.88 -11.12
CA ASN A 12 -5.71 12.23 -11.72
C ASN A 12 -6.86 12.03 -10.71
N GLY A 13 -6.78 12.61 -9.51
CA GLY A 13 -7.84 12.49 -8.50
C GLY A 13 -7.94 11.11 -7.81
N ALA A 14 -6.95 10.24 -7.97
CA ALA A 14 -6.96 8.91 -7.34
C ALA A 14 -6.57 8.98 -5.85
N THR A 15 -7.27 8.19 -5.03
CA THR A 15 -6.85 7.90 -3.66
C THR A 15 -5.66 6.95 -3.68
N THR A 16 -4.65 7.22 -2.85
CA THR A 16 -3.38 6.49 -2.84
C THR A 16 -3.19 5.68 -1.57
N ILE A 17 -3.01 4.37 -1.74
CA ILE A 17 -2.67 3.41 -0.68
C ILE A 17 -1.25 2.91 -0.95
N ALA A 18 -0.38 2.92 0.05
CA ALA A 18 0.96 2.36 -0.10
C ALA A 18 1.24 1.28 0.94
N LEU A 19 1.68 0.12 0.44
CA LEU A 19 2.26 -0.95 1.24
C LEU A 19 3.73 -0.63 1.50
N LEU A 20 4.07 -0.41 2.76
CA LEU A 20 5.37 0.08 3.21
C LEU A 20 5.94 -0.85 4.28
N GLY A 21 7.23 -0.71 4.57
CA GLY A 21 7.90 -1.37 5.69
C GLY A 21 8.80 -0.39 6.43
N ASN A 22 9.64 -0.90 7.34
CA ASN A 22 10.46 -0.09 8.23
C ASN A 22 9.58 0.92 9.00
N LYS A 23 9.86 2.22 8.84
CA LYS A 23 9.09 3.33 9.42
C LYS A 23 8.30 4.12 8.38
N GLY A 24 8.03 3.50 7.22
CA GLY A 24 7.29 4.10 6.09
C GLY A 24 8.11 5.00 5.15
N GLY A 25 9.38 5.26 5.49
CA GLY A 25 10.28 6.06 4.66
C GLY A 25 9.74 7.46 4.31
N SER A 26 10.21 8.01 3.19
CA SER A 26 9.72 9.29 2.68
C SER A 26 8.31 9.19 2.09
N ILE A 27 7.92 8.02 1.58
CA ILE A 27 6.65 7.81 0.87
C ILE A 27 5.42 8.00 1.76
N LYS A 28 5.50 7.66 3.06
CA LYS A 28 4.35 7.81 3.98
C LYS A 28 3.73 9.20 4.01
N LYS A 29 4.51 10.26 3.70
CA LYS A 29 4.05 11.65 3.69
C LYS A 29 3.36 12.05 2.38
N PHE A 30 3.48 11.24 1.33
CA PHE A 30 2.97 11.55 -0.01
C PHE A 30 1.73 10.74 -0.37
N VAL A 31 1.26 9.85 0.50
CA VAL A 31 0.12 8.95 0.26
C VAL A 31 -1.00 9.23 1.25
N ASP A 32 -2.20 8.82 0.90
CA ASP A 32 -3.40 9.09 1.72
C ASP A 32 -3.55 8.01 2.80
N ILE A 33 -3.23 6.75 2.46
CA ILE A 33 -3.30 5.61 3.37
C ILE A 33 -1.96 4.85 3.39
N PRO A 34 -1.08 5.11 4.37
CA PRO A 34 0.17 4.37 4.54
C PRO A 34 -0.05 3.09 5.38
N LEU A 35 0.05 1.92 4.75
CA LEU A 35 0.03 0.62 5.44
C LEU A 35 1.47 0.18 5.71
N ILE A 36 1.95 0.36 6.94
CA ILE A 36 3.35 0.15 7.31
C ILE A 36 3.51 -1.17 8.06
N VAL A 37 4.20 -2.13 7.46
CA VAL A 37 4.62 -3.38 8.13
C VAL A 37 5.73 -3.06 9.14
N ASN A 38 5.51 -3.44 10.40
CA ASN A 38 6.46 -3.25 11.49
C ASN A 38 7.60 -4.29 11.42
N SER A 39 8.45 -4.16 10.42
CA SER A 39 9.65 -4.97 10.23
C SER A 39 10.69 -4.18 9.47
N THR A 40 11.96 -4.47 9.68
CA THR A 40 13.09 -3.94 8.90
C THR A 40 13.63 -4.95 7.88
N SER A 41 13.20 -6.21 7.96
CA SER A 41 13.57 -7.28 7.04
C SER A 41 12.74 -7.19 5.75
N THR A 42 13.37 -6.86 4.63
CA THR A 42 12.71 -6.78 3.32
C THR A 42 11.94 -8.07 2.95
N PRO A 43 12.50 -9.28 3.12
CA PRO A 43 11.75 -10.52 2.89
C PRO A 43 10.45 -10.59 3.71
N HIS A 44 10.51 -10.35 5.01
CA HIS A 44 9.31 -10.37 5.87
C HIS A 44 8.30 -9.29 5.47
N ILE A 45 8.77 -8.10 5.10
CA ILE A 45 7.91 -7.02 4.61
C ILE A 45 7.15 -7.48 3.36
N GLN A 46 7.83 -8.13 2.41
CA GLN A 46 7.22 -8.60 1.17
C GLN A 46 6.22 -9.74 1.39
N GLU A 47 6.50 -10.66 2.31
CA GLU A 47 5.55 -11.71 2.71
C GLU A 47 4.27 -11.12 3.29
N VAL A 48 4.39 -10.15 4.20
CA VAL A 48 3.23 -9.47 4.79
C VAL A 48 2.49 -8.63 3.74
N HIS A 49 3.19 -7.97 2.82
CA HIS A 49 2.54 -7.24 1.71
C HIS A 49 1.68 -8.16 0.85
N ARG A 50 2.13 -9.40 0.59
CA ARG A 50 1.35 -10.39 -0.15
C ARG A 50 0.07 -10.75 0.59
N ILE A 51 0.14 -10.96 1.91
CA ILE A 51 -1.04 -11.24 2.74
C ILE A 51 -2.00 -10.05 2.72
N ILE A 52 -1.51 -8.82 2.92
CA ILE A 52 -2.35 -7.61 2.89
C ILE A 52 -3.08 -7.49 1.55
N TYR A 53 -2.37 -7.68 0.43
CA TYR A 53 -2.97 -7.67 -0.89
C TYR A 53 -4.11 -8.70 -1.03
N HIS A 54 -3.89 -9.94 -0.60
CA HIS A 54 -4.93 -10.98 -0.65
C HIS A 54 -6.14 -10.67 0.23
N VAL A 55 -5.93 -10.14 1.43
CA VAL A 55 -7.03 -9.71 2.31
C VAL A 55 -7.84 -8.59 1.68
N ILE A 56 -7.19 -7.63 1.01
CA ILE A 56 -7.89 -6.57 0.28
C ILE A 56 -8.75 -7.17 -0.84
N CYS A 57 -8.20 -8.08 -1.64
CA CYS A 57 -8.96 -8.77 -2.69
C CYS A 57 -10.18 -9.49 -2.12
N GLU A 58 -10.00 -10.29 -1.06
CA GLU A 58 -11.08 -11.02 -0.41
C GLU A 58 -12.19 -10.08 0.09
N ILE A 59 -11.83 -8.97 0.75
CA ILE A 59 -12.81 -7.99 1.25
C ILE A 59 -13.56 -7.32 0.08
N VAL A 60 -12.86 -7.01 -1.01
CA VAL A 60 -13.46 -6.39 -2.20
C VAL A 60 -14.42 -7.37 -2.87
N GLU A 61 -14.02 -8.63 -3.05
CA GLU A 61 -14.85 -9.69 -3.63
C GLU A 61 -16.14 -9.90 -2.82
N LYS A 62 -16.02 -10.03 -1.49
CA LYS A 62 -17.19 -10.14 -0.59
C LYS A 62 -18.12 -8.92 -0.58
N LYS A 63 -17.65 -7.76 -1.05
CA LYS A 63 -18.49 -6.55 -1.12
C LYS A 63 -19.15 -6.34 -2.49
N LEU A 64 -18.62 -6.97 -3.53
CA LEU A 64 -19.07 -6.76 -4.90
C LEU A 64 -19.81 -7.96 -5.48
N VAL A 65 -19.54 -9.16 -4.99
CA VAL A 65 -20.06 -10.42 -5.53
C VAL A 65 -21.06 -11.08 -4.58
N GLU A 66 -20.91 -10.88 -3.27
CA GLU A 66 -21.92 -11.23 -2.24
C GLU A 66 -22.80 -10.00 -1.95
#